data_AF-A0A7S4E0M4-F1
#
_entry.id   AF-A0A7S4E0M4-F1
#
_cell.length_a   1.000
_cell.length_b   1.000
_cell.length_c   1.000
_cell.angle_alpha   90.00
_cell.angle_beta   90.00
_cell.angle_gamma   90.00
#
_symmetry.space_group_name_H-M   'P 1'
#
loop_
_entity.id
_entity.type
_entity.pdbx_description
1 polymer ?
#
loop_
_entity_poly.entity_id
_entity_poly.type
_entity_poly.pdbx_seq_one_letter_code
_entity_poly.pdbx_strand_id
1 'polypeptide(L)'
;HTTKKSITEVFDYVCVCVGHFSTPNVPYFPGFESFKGRVLHAHDFRDAVEFKGKTVVIVGASYSAEDIGSQCYKYGAKKIICSYRTAPMDYHWPKEFITVPLLTKVEGTKAYFKDGSCHEVDAVVLCT
;
A
#
# COMPACT_ATOMS: atom_id res chain seq x y z
N HIS A 1 29.59 -22.94 -4.40
CA HIS A 1 28.96 -22.35 -5.60
C HIS A 1 28.32 -23.46 -6.41
N THR A 2 27.01 -23.62 -6.33
CA THR A 2 26.27 -24.62 -7.13
C THR A 2 26.02 -24.01 -8.51
N THR A 3 26.61 -24.58 -9.54
CA THR A 3 26.35 -24.22 -10.93
C THR A 3 24.87 -24.42 -11.23
N LYS A 4 24.15 -23.34 -11.59
CA LYS A 4 22.77 -23.42 -12.08
C LYS A 4 22.78 -24.17 -13.41
N LYS A 5 22.51 -25.47 -13.37
CA LYS A 5 22.29 -26.29 -14.57
C LYS A 5 20.82 -26.13 -14.96
N SER A 6 20.55 -25.58 -16.15
CA SER A 6 19.20 -25.52 -16.72
C SER A 6 18.96 -26.75 -17.58
N ILE A 7 17.75 -27.29 -17.52
CA ILE A 7 17.26 -28.38 -18.39
C ILE A 7 16.08 -27.88 -19.22
N THR A 8 15.87 -28.50 -20.38
CA THR A 8 14.78 -28.18 -21.31
C THR A 8 14.11 -29.48 -21.72
N GLU A 9 12.78 -29.49 -21.73
CA GLU A 9 11.95 -30.65 -22.10
C GLU A 9 10.79 -30.19 -23.01
N VAL A 10 10.21 -31.12 -23.77
CA VAL A 10 9.10 -30.87 -24.72
C VAL A 10 7.84 -31.55 -24.20
N PHE A 11 6.72 -30.83 -24.22
CA PHE A 11 5.41 -31.31 -23.77
C PHE A 11 4.34 -31.03 -24.84
N ASP A 12 3.35 -31.91 -24.96
CA ASP A 12 2.21 -31.70 -25.87
C ASP A 12 1.29 -30.57 -25.38
N TYR A 13 1.20 -30.38 -24.06
CA TYR A 13 0.40 -29.34 -23.43
C TYR A 13 1.13 -28.77 -22.21
N VAL A 14 0.92 -27.48 -21.96
CA VAL A 14 1.44 -26.77 -20.77
C VAL A 14 0.29 -26.04 -20.08
N CYS A 15 0.16 -26.25 -18.77
CA CYS A 15 -0.78 -25.51 -17.92
C CYS A 15 -0.01 -24.54 -17.02
N VAL A 16 -0.24 -23.23 -17.16
CA VAL A 16 0.48 -22.20 -16.43
C VAL A 16 -0.34 -21.76 -15.20
N CYS A 17 0.09 -22.18 -14.02
CA CYS A 17 -0.60 -21.95 -12.73
C CYS A 17 0.24 -21.12 -11.73
N VAL A 18 0.98 -20.12 -12.21
CA VAL A 18 1.97 -19.38 -11.39
C VAL A 18 1.37 -18.25 -10.53
N GLY A 19 0.07 -18.00 -10.64
CA GLY A 19 -0.62 -16.89 -9.96
C GLY A 19 -0.28 -15.52 -10.55
N HIS A 20 -0.93 -14.46 -10.05
CA HIS A 20 -0.78 -13.09 -10.58
C HIS A 20 -0.79 -11.99 -9.51
N PHE A 21 -0.63 -12.33 -8.23
CA PHE A 21 -0.61 -11.38 -7.10
C PHE A 21 0.75 -11.27 -6.40
N SER A 22 1.82 -11.76 -7.05
CA SER A 22 3.18 -11.77 -6.49
C SER A 22 4.11 -10.72 -7.10
N THR A 23 3.81 -10.22 -8.31
CA THR A 23 4.56 -9.13 -8.93
C THR A 23 3.79 -7.83 -8.69
N PRO A 24 4.30 -6.90 -7.88
CA PRO A 24 3.55 -5.73 -7.45
C PRO A 24 3.44 -4.67 -8.57
N ASN A 25 2.33 -3.93 -8.57
CA ASN A 25 2.20 -2.70 -9.35
C ASN A 25 2.55 -1.52 -8.43
N VAL A 26 3.74 -0.95 -8.61
CA VAL A 26 4.29 0.09 -7.71
C VAL A 26 4.33 1.45 -8.44
N PRO A 27 3.24 2.25 -8.39
CA PRO A 27 3.24 3.57 -8.99
C PRO A 27 4.15 4.52 -8.20
N TYR A 28 4.83 5.40 -8.94
CA TYR A 28 5.59 6.49 -8.35
C TYR A 28 4.68 7.69 -8.05
N PHE A 29 4.88 8.30 -6.87
CA PHE A 29 4.36 9.63 -6.56
C PHE A 29 5.51 10.58 -6.26
N PRO A 30 5.45 11.84 -6.73
CA PRO A 30 6.47 12.84 -6.46
C PRO A 30 6.84 12.95 -4.98
N GLY A 31 8.14 12.93 -4.71
CA GLY A 31 8.74 13.16 -3.39
C GLY A 31 9.00 11.91 -2.55
N PHE A 32 8.62 10.72 -3.02
CA PHE A 32 8.90 9.44 -2.34
C PHE A 32 10.38 9.24 -1.99
N GLU A 33 11.31 9.69 -2.82
CA GLU A 33 12.76 9.57 -2.58
C GLU A 33 13.24 10.42 -1.40
N SER A 34 12.51 11.49 -1.09
CA SER A 34 12.83 12.44 -0.01
C SER A 34 11.94 12.28 1.22
N PHE A 35 10.95 11.38 1.14
CA PHE A 35 10.01 11.15 2.23
C PHE A 35 10.75 10.53 3.42
N LYS A 36 10.57 11.12 4.61
CA LYS A 36 11.27 10.67 5.81
C LYS A 36 10.64 9.45 6.47
N GLY A 37 9.41 9.12 6.08
CA GLY A 37 8.68 7.95 6.55
C GLY A 37 8.91 6.72 5.68
N ARG A 38 8.20 5.64 6.00
CA ARG A 38 8.30 4.38 5.24
C ARG A 38 7.36 4.39 4.04
N VAL A 39 7.85 4.00 2.86
CA VAL A 39 7.02 3.66 1.70
C VAL A 39 7.17 2.17 1.42
N LEU A 40 6.06 1.45 1.25
CA LEU A 40 6.07 0.04 0.85
C LEU A 40 4.85 -0.33 0.02
N HIS A 41 4.95 -1.40 -0.76
CA HIS A 41 3.79 -2.03 -1.40
C HIS A 41 3.15 -3.06 -0.45
N ALA A 42 1.85 -3.32 -0.62
CA ALA A 42 1.11 -4.36 0.10
C ALA A 42 1.79 -5.74 0.01
N HIS A 43 2.46 -6.01 -1.11
CA HIS A 43 3.26 -7.22 -1.32
C HIS A 43 4.37 -7.41 -0.27
N ASP A 44 4.93 -6.31 0.27
CA ASP A 44 6.01 -6.32 1.25
C ASP A 44 5.51 -6.10 2.69
N PHE A 45 4.20 -5.89 2.88
CA PHE A 45 3.59 -5.74 4.20
C PHE A 45 3.61 -7.08 4.96
N ARG A 46 4.05 -7.07 6.22
CA ARG A 46 4.18 -8.30 7.03
C ARG A 46 3.59 -8.17 8.43
N ASP A 47 3.90 -7.11 9.16
CA ASP A 47 3.45 -6.93 10.55
C ASP A 47 2.89 -5.53 10.78
N ALA A 48 1.62 -5.46 11.18
CA ALA A 48 0.91 -4.21 11.46
C ALA A 48 1.40 -3.50 12.73
N VAL A 49 2.02 -4.23 13.68
CA VAL A 49 2.55 -3.66 14.93
C VAL A 49 3.63 -2.61 14.65
N GLU A 50 4.31 -2.72 13.51
CA GLU A 50 5.26 -1.72 13.02
C GLU A 50 4.65 -0.30 12.92
N PHE A 51 3.34 -0.22 12.69
CA PHE A 51 2.60 1.03 12.51
C PHE A 51 1.88 1.50 13.76
N LYS A 52 2.10 0.86 14.91
CA LYS A 52 1.51 1.28 16.19
C LYS A 52 1.89 2.73 16.53
N GLY A 53 0.90 3.55 16.85
CA GLY A 53 1.04 4.98 17.16
C GLY A 53 1.30 5.89 15.95
N LYS A 54 1.38 5.34 14.74
CA LYS A 54 1.70 6.08 13.50
C LYS A 54 0.45 6.49 12.72
N THR A 55 0.58 7.54 11.90
CA THR A 55 -0.40 7.92 10.88
C THR A 55 0.00 7.29 9.55
N VAL A 56 -0.85 6.43 9.00
CA VAL A 56 -0.55 5.64 7.80
C VAL A 56 -1.48 6.04 6.65
N VAL A 57 -0.90 6.33 5.50
CA VAL A 57 -1.66 6.48 4.24
C VAL A 57 -1.75 5.13 3.57
N ILE A 58 -2.97 4.72 3.23
CA ILE A 58 -3.26 3.53 2.44
C ILE A 58 -3.72 4.01 1.06
N VAL A 59 -2.89 3.80 0.02
CA VAL A 59 -3.22 4.20 -1.35
C VAL A 59 -3.86 3.02 -2.07
N GLY A 60 -5.15 3.11 -2.37
CA GLY A 60 -5.94 2.02 -2.95
C GLY A 60 -7.35 2.00 -2.37
N ALA A 61 -8.26 1.32 -3.08
CA ALA A 61 -9.67 1.23 -2.70
C ALA A 61 -10.27 -0.16 -3.00
N SER A 62 -9.50 -1.22 -2.70
CA SER A 62 -9.91 -2.61 -2.86
C SER A 62 -9.39 -3.45 -1.67
N TYR A 63 -9.43 -4.77 -1.77
CA TYR A 63 -9.23 -5.70 -0.65
C TYR A 63 -7.96 -5.46 0.17
N SER A 64 -6.82 -5.26 -0.48
CA SER A 64 -5.57 -4.99 0.25
C SER A 64 -5.65 -3.71 1.08
N ALA A 65 -6.31 -2.66 0.58
CA ALA A 65 -6.47 -1.41 1.30
C ALA A 65 -7.43 -1.57 2.51
N GLU A 66 -8.53 -2.28 2.29
CA GLU A 66 -9.52 -2.59 3.33
C GLU A 66 -8.88 -3.37 4.49
N ASP A 67 -8.25 -4.50 4.18
CA ASP A 67 -7.73 -5.39 5.23
C ASP A 67 -6.44 -4.84 5.86
N ILE A 68 -5.47 -4.35 5.09
CA ILE A 68 -4.24 -3.77 5.67
C ILE A 68 -4.57 -2.54 6.52
N GLY A 69 -5.48 -1.67 6.07
CA GLY A 69 -5.98 -0.55 6.87
C GLY A 69 -6.60 -1.04 8.19
N SER A 70 -7.43 -2.09 8.12
CA SER A 70 -8.05 -2.73 9.29
C SER A 70 -7.03 -3.35 10.24
N GLN A 71 -5.98 -4.01 9.74
CA GLN A 71 -4.90 -4.54 10.58
C GLN A 71 -4.13 -3.40 11.27
N CYS A 72 -3.74 -2.36 10.54
CA CYS A 72 -3.08 -1.18 11.13
C CYS A 72 -3.93 -0.57 12.26
N TYR A 73 -5.23 -0.42 12.06
CA TYR A 73 -6.16 0.02 13.10
C TYR A 73 -6.16 -0.92 14.30
N LYS A 74 -6.41 -2.22 14.08
CA LYS A 74 -6.49 -3.24 15.13
C LYS A 74 -5.23 -3.30 15.99
N TYR A 75 -4.06 -3.14 15.39
CA TYR A 75 -2.77 -3.19 16.08
C TYR A 75 -2.27 -1.84 16.60
N GLY A 76 -3.11 -0.79 16.52
CA GLY A 76 -2.95 0.45 17.27
C GLY A 76 -2.28 1.58 16.50
N ALA A 77 -2.41 1.63 15.17
CA ALA A 77 -2.09 2.84 14.41
C ALA A 77 -2.93 4.03 14.92
N LYS A 78 -2.33 5.22 14.95
CA LYS A 78 -2.97 6.44 15.45
C LYS A 78 -4.09 6.91 14.53
N LYS A 79 -3.87 6.81 13.21
CA LYS A 79 -4.80 7.29 12.19
C LYS A 79 -4.54 6.57 10.86
N ILE A 80 -5.60 6.23 10.14
CA ILE A 80 -5.55 5.61 8.82
C ILE A 80 -6.15 6.58 7.80
N ILE A 81 -5.43 6.83 6.72
CA ILE A 81 -5.87 7.73 5.65
C ILE A 81 -6.03 6.89 4.37
N CYS A 82 -7.27 6.56 4.04
CA CYS A 82 -7.61 5.78 2.83
C CYS A 82 -7.69 6.72 1.62
N SER A 83 -6.72 6.62 0.72
CA SER A 83 -6.63 7.43 -0.49
C SER A 83 -7.09 6.65 -1.73
N TYR A 84 -8.13 7.15 -2.41
CA TYR A 84 -8.72 6.49 -3.58
C TYR A 84 -8.55 7.28 -4.88
N ARG A 85 -8.44 6.57 -6.01
CA ARG A 85 -8.34 7.19 -7.34
C ARG A 85 -9.69 7.52 -7.98
N THR A 86 -10.61 6.56 -7.98
CA THR A 86 -11.87 6.65 -8.74
C THR A 86 -13.07 6.80 -7.81
N ALA A 87 -13.28 5.84 -6.91
CA ALA A 87 -14.38 5.85 -5.94
C ALA A 87 -13.85 5.43 -4.55
N PRO A 88 -14.42 5.98 -3.47
CA PRO A 88 -14.07 5.59 -2.10
C PRO A 88 -14.56 4.17 -1.77
N MET A 89 -13.98 3.56 -0.74
CA MET A 89 -14.54 2.39 -0.07
C MET A 89 -15.70 2.85 0.82
N ASP A 90 -16.94 2.65 0.38
CA ASP A 90 -18.18 3.14 1.01
C ASP A 90 -18.57 2.31 2.24
N TYR A 91 -17.72 2.35 3.28
CA TYR A 91 -17.89 1.62 4.53
C TYR A 91 -18.07 2.56 5.72
N HIS A 92 -18.70 2.04 6.78
CA HIS A 92 -18.80 2.73 8.07
C HIS A 92 -17.52 2.51 8.89
N TRP A 93 -16.49 3.30 8.59
CA TRP A 93 -15.21 3.21 9.27
C TRP A 93 -15.23 3.78 10.71
N PRO A 94 -14.34 3.29 11.60
CA PRO A 94 -14.03 3.97 12.87
C PRO A 94 -13.54 5.41 12.65
N LYS A 95 -13.66 6.26 13.67
CA LYS A 95 -13.29 7.69 13.62
C LYS A 95 -11.81 7.94 13.30
N GLU A 96 -10.94 6.95 13.53
CA GLU A 96 -9.51 6.99 13.24
C GLU A 96 -9.23 6.87 11.73
N PHE A 97 -10.20 6.45 10.93
CA PHE A 97 -10.11 6.43 9.48
C PHE A 97 -10.62 7.74 8.89
N ILE A 98 -9.93 8.23 7.89
CA ILE A 98 -10.45 9.25 6.97
C ILE A 98 -10.29 8.77 5.55
N THR A 99 -11.23 9.16 4.69
CA THR A 99 -11.21 8.85 3.27
C THR A 99 -10.95 10.13 2.49
N VAL A 100 -9.92 10.12 1.67
CA VAL A 100 -9.46 11.27 0.88
C VAL A 100 -9.26 10.87 -0.58
N PRO A 101 -9.35 11.80 -1.54
CA PRO A 101 -8.97 11.54 -2.93
C PRO A 101 -7.49 11.17 -3.09
N LEU A 102 -7.08 10.91 -4.33
CA LEU A 102 -5.76 10.38 -4.66
C LEU A 102 -4.63 11.25 -4.08
N LEU A 103 -3.64 10.58 -3.48
CA LEU A 103 -2.35 11.14 -3.13
C LEU A 103 -1.69 11.76 -4.37
N THR A 104 -1.19 12.98 -4.26
CA THR A 104 -0.56 13.68 -5.38
C THR A 104 0.94 13.78 -5.23
N LYS A 105 1.43 13.97 -4.00
CA LYS A 105 2.85 14.05 -3.66
C LYS A 105 3.06 13.92 -2.15
N VAL A 106 4.30 13.72 -1.75
CA VAL A 106 4.76 13.86 -0.37
C VAL A 106 5.92 14.84 -0.29
N GLU A 107 5.98 15.65 0.77
CA GLU A 107 7.10 16.57 1.02
C GLU A 107 7.46 16.51 2.51
N GLY A 108 8.70 16.08 2.81
CA GLY A 108 9.16 15.86 4.18
C GLY A 108 8.36 14.75 4.87
N THR A 109 7.44 15.13 5.76
CA THR A 109 6.51 14.22 6.47
C THR A 109 5.05 14.48 6.12
N LYS A 110 4.75 15.32 5.11
CA LYS A 110 3.38 15.66 4.72
C LYS A 110 2.97 14.96 3.43
N ALA A 111 1.78 14.39 3.42
CA ALA A 111 1.09 13.90 2.22
C ALA A 111 0.05 14.93 1.74
N TYR A 112 -0.03 15.12 0.43
CA TYR A 112 -0.95 16.07 -0.23
C TYR A 112 -1.91 15.32 -1.14
N PHE A 113 -3.19 15.66 -1.07
CA PHE A 113 -4.25 14.93 -1.78
C PHE A 113 -4.94 15.82 -2.82
N LYS A 114 -5.65 15.21 -3.76
CA LYS A 114 -6.26 15.89 -4.91
C LYS A 114 -7.32 16.93 -4.53
N ASP A 115 -7.93 16.85 -3.35
CA ASP A 115 -8.87 17.85 -2.82
C ASP A 115 -8.17 19.08 -2.18
N GLY A 116 -6.82 19.11 -2.17
CA GLY A 116 -6.03 20.16 -1.55
C GLY A 116 -5.78 19.94 -0.05
N SER A 117 -6.32 18.88 0.56
CA SER A 117 -6.00 18.52 1.93
C SER A 117 -4.54 18.07 2.06
N CYS A 118 -3.98 18.26 3.26
CA CYS A 118 -2.66 17.73 3.60
C CYS A 118 -2.63 17.24 5.05
N HIS A 119 -1.85 16.19 5.28
CA HIS A 119 -1.72 15.55 6.58
C HIS A 119 -0.27 15.19 6.86
N GLU A 120 0.16 15.29 8.12
CA GLU A 120 1.41 14.68 8.56
C GLU A 120 1.24 13.17 8.67
N VAL A 121 2.18 12.43 8.09
CA VAL A 121 2.10 10.97 7.93
C VAL A 121 3.48 10.36 8.14
N ASP A 122 3.49 9.17 8.74
CA ASP A 122 4.70 8.43 9.09
C ASP A 122 5.00 7.30 8.09
N ALA A 123 3.98 6.84 7.37
CA ALA A 123 4.11 5.77 6.39
C ALA A 123 3.08 5.87 5.26
N VAL A 124 3.44 5.33 4.10
CA VAL A 124 2.60 5.16 2.91
C VAL A 124 2.64 3.68 2.49
N VAL A 125 1.48 3.02 2.47
CA VAL A 125 1.32 1.66 1.97
C VAL A 125 0.57 1.71 0.64
N LEU A 126 1.22 1.26 -0.42
CA LEU A 126 0.65 1.16 -1.76
C LEU A 126 -0.11 -0.17 -1.89
N CYS A 127 -1.44 -0.08 -1.99
CA CYS A 127 -2.35 -1.20 -2.21
C CYS A 127 -2.88 -1.12 -3.65
N THR A 128 -1.97 -1.21 -4.63
CA THR A 128 -2.17 -0.81 -6.04
C THR A 128 -1.91 -1.90 -7.07
#